data_AF-A0AAW4L040-F1
#
_entry.id   AF-A0AAW4L040-F1
#
_cell.length_a   1.000
_cell.length_b   1.000
_cell.length_c   1.000
_cell.angle_alpha   90.00
_cell.angle_beta   90.00
_cell.angle_gamma   90.00
#
_symmetry.space_group_name_H-M   'P 1'
#
loop_
_entity.id
_entity.type
_entity.pdbx_description
1 polymer ?
#
loop_
_entity_poly.entity_id
_entity_poly.type
_entity_poly.pdbx_seq_one_letter_code
_entity_poly.pdbx_strand_id
1 'polypeptide(L)'
;MDFQQAAAWVKDHQPVIKGYIAKYRRFSPYEECDYMQEAFEAAMIAAVRSKQKHIRFEAAFWKVFRSQISVITPSPDILTHGSNSIPSHLCTEDLAAISGKRNKGRQKQPNTEAIYNSICHLLTEKEQQVLYLSLGIGMEGRLSNYEIAERLGCVVSNVRDILNRAMVRVKTLVSSGAIDPQRFA
;
A
#
# COMPACT_ATOMS: atom_id res chain seq x y z
N MET A 1 31.48 12.53 16.98
CA MET A 1 30.36 12.32 17.91
C MET A 1 29.85 10.90 17.77
N ASP A 2 29.97 10.09 18.81
CA ASP A 2 29.29 8.78 18.91
C ASP A 2 27.88 8.93 19.53
N PHE A 3 27.15 7.83 19.69
CA PHE A 3 25.77 7.86 20.21
C PHE A 3 25.70 8.20 21.70
N GLN A 4 26.67 7.79 22.51
CA GLN A 4 26.70 8.13 23.93
C GLN A 4 26.98 9.61 24.14
N GLN A 5 27.92 10.18 23.39
CA GLN A 5 28.20 11.61 23.33
C GLN A 5 26.98 12.39 22.83
N ALA A 6 26.27 11.88 21.82
CA ALA A 6 25.04 12.51 21.32
C ALA A 6 23.94 12.57 22.39
N ALA A 7 23.71 11.47 23.11
CA ALA A 7 22.76 11.43 24.21
C ALA A 7 23.17 12.32 25.39
N ALA A 8 24.46 12.33 25.75
CA ALA A 8 24.99 13.22 26.78
C ALA A 8 24.77 14.70 26.40
N TRP A 9 25.06 15.06 25.15
CA TRP A 9 24.83 16.42 24.65
C TRP A 9 23.36 16.85 24.77
N VAL A 10 22.39 15.97 24.47
CA VAL A 10 20.96 16.27 24.66
C VAL A 10 20.62 16.53 26.12
N LYS A 11 21.21 15.78 27.07
CA LYS A 11 21.02 16.02 28.50
C LYS A 11 21.59 17.36 28.92
N ASP A 12 22.78 17.72 28.44
CA ASP A 12 23.44 18.99 28.77
C ASP A 12 22.69 20.20 28.18
N HIS A 13 22.06 20.02 27.01
CA HIS A 13 21.32 21.06 26.29
C HIS A 13 19.81 21.01 26.54
N GLN A 14 19.37 20.20 27.50
CA GLN A 14 17.96 19.98 27.80
C GLN A 14 17.18 21.28 28.06
N PRO A 15 17.68 22.30 28.80
CA PRO A 15 16.95 23.55 29.00
C PRO A 15 16.64 24.30 27.69
N VAL A 16 17.58 24.31 26.74
CA VAL A 16 17.41 24.96 25.43
C VAL A 16 16.39 24.21 24.59
N ILE A 17 16.48 22.88 24.59
CA ILE A 17 15.57 21.99 23.87
C ILE A 17 14.14 22.14 24.42
N LYS A 18 13.96 22.14 25.75
CA LYS A 18 12.67 22.39 26.41
C LYS A 18 12.09 23.76 26.07
N GLY A 19 12.92 24.80 26.09
CA GLY A 19 12.51 26.15 25.68
C GLY A 19 12.02 26.21 24.22
N TYR A 20 12.63 25.42 23.34
CA TYR A 20 12.16 25.26 21.96
C TYR A 20 10.82 24.52 21.89
N ILE A 21 10.68 23.39 22.59
CA ILE A 21 9.48 22.55 22.65
C ILE A 21 8.26 23.32 23.18
N ALA A 22 8.44 24.21 24.16
CA ALA A 22 7.36 24.94 24.81
C ALA A 22 6.43 25.68 23.81
N LYS A 23 6.96 26.11 22.67
CA LYS A 23 6.19 26.78 21.61
C LYS A 23 5.20 25.86 20.90
N TYR A 24 5.50 24.55 20.87
CA TYR A 24 4.80 23.51 20.13
C TYR A 24 3.77 22.75 20.97
N ARG A 25 3.96 22.70 22.30
CA ARG A 25 3.06 21.99 23.23
C ARG A 25 1.59 22.36 23.10
N ARG A 26 1.27 23.62 22.77
CA ARG A 26 -0.12 24.08 22.59
C ARG A 26 -0.81 23.52 21.34
N PHE A 27 -0.05 22.96 20.39
CA PHE A 27 -0.55 22.49 19.10
C PHE A 27 -0.64 20.96 19.02
N SER A 28 -0.33 20.25 20.09
CA SER A 28 -0.34 18.79 20.12
C SER A 28 -0.81 18.26 21.48
N PRO A 29 -1.34 17.03 21.55
CA PRO A 29 -1.62 16.37 22.83
C PRO A 29 -0.37 15.89 23.57
N TYR A 30 0.82 15.95 22.95
CA TYR A 30 2.07 15.40 23.51
C TYR A 30 2.63 16.21 24.68
N GLU A 31 3.23 15.50 25.62
CA GLU A 31 3.92 16.06 26.78
C GLU A 31 5.38 16.36 26.48
N GLU A 32 6.03 17.12 27.38
CA GLU A 32 7.45 17.45 27.25
C GLU A 32 8.33 16.20 27.16
N CYS A 33 7.98 15.14 27.88
CA CYS A 33 8.70 13.87 27.85
C CYS A 33 8.69 13.22 26.46
N ASP A 34 7.57 13.29 25.74
CA ASP A 34 7.45 12.75 24.38
C ASP A 34 8.40 13.48 23.43
N TYR A 35 8.40 14.81 23.48
CA TYR A 35 9.32 15.62 22.68
C TYR A 35 10.79 15.43 23.06
N MET A 36 11.07 15.12 24.32
CA MET A 36 12.43 14.80 24.75
C MET A 36 12.89 13.44 24.21
N GLN A 37 12.01 12.46 24.08
CA GLN A 37 12.32 11.19 23.40
C GLN A 37 12.67 11.44 21.93
N GLU A 38 11.89 12.27 21.24
CA GLU A 38 12.19 12.71 19.87
C GLU A 38 13.54 13.42 19.77
N ALA A 39 13.93 14.22 20.78
CA ALA A 39 15.24 14.85 20.82
C ALA A 39 16.37 13.82 20.93
N PHE A 40 16.20 12.76 21.72
CA PHE A 40 17.20 11.67 21.78
C PHE A 40 17.30 10.91 20.46
N GLU A 41 16.18 10.63 19.81
CA GLU A 41 16.17 10.02 18.48
C GLU A 41 16.86 10.92 17.44
N ALA A 42 16.51 12.20 17.42
CA ALA A 42 17.11 13.21 16.56
C ALA A 42 18.63 13.25 16.72
N ALA A 43 19.13 13.14 17.96
CA ALA A 43 20.55 13.13 18.27
C ALA A 43 21.27 11.88 17.73
N MET A 44 20.65 10.71 17.81
CA MET A 44 21.21 9.49 17.21
C MET A 44 21.31 9.62 15.69
N ILE A 45 20.25 10.10 15.03
CA ILE A 45 20.23 10.33 13.58
C ILE A 45 21.26 11.41 13.20
N ALA A 46 21.36 12.48 13.98
CA ALA A 46 22.30 13.57 13.77
C ALA A 46 23.76 13.12 13.92
N ALA A 47 24.07 12.20 14.84
CA ALA A 47 25.41 11.64 14.99
C ALA A 47 25.86 10.89 13.72
N VAL A 48 24.96 10.12 13.11
CA VAL A 48 25.21 9.44 11.82
C VAL A 48 25.40 10.46 10.70
N ARG A 49 24.46 11.41 10.56
CA ARG A 49 24.48 12.41 9.48
C ARG A 49 25.66 13.37 9.57
N SER A 50 26.05 13.75 10.79
CA SER A 50 27.22 14.60 11.05
C SER A 50 28.51 13.92 10.56
N LYS A 51 28.68 12.63 10.82
CA LYS A 51 29.81 11.85 10.31
C LYS A 51 29.78 11.70 8.79
N GLN A 52 28.63 11.31 8.23
CA GLN A 52 28.50 11.05 6.78
C GLN A 52 28.66 12.30 5.92
N LYS A 53 28.12 13.44 6.37
CA LYS A 53 28.12 14.70 5.60
C LYS A 53 29.20 15.68 6.04
N HIS A 54 30.05 15.30 6.99
CA HIS A 54 31.08 16.15 7.60
C HIS A 54 30.55 17.52 8.06
N ILE A 55 29.33 17.54 8.61
CA ILE A 55 28.69 18.75 9.16
C ILE A 55 28.77 18.77 10.68
N ARG A 56 28.73 19.96 11.29
CA ARG A 56 28.67 20.11 12.75
C ARG A 56 27.45 19.38 13.31
N PHE A 57 27.65 18.64 14.40
CA PHE A 57 26.61 17.83 15.05
C PHE A 57 25.38 18.66 15.42
N GLU A 58 25.58 19.79 16.08
CA GLU A 58 24.49 20.68 16.51
C GLU A 58 23.62 21.15 15.33
N ALA A 59 24.24 21.52 14.20
CA ALA A 59 23.51 21.91 13.01
C ALA A 59 22.71 20.73 12.42
N ALA A 60 23.29 19.52 12.42
CA ALA A 60 22.60 18.30 12.02
C ALA A 60 21.42 17.99 12.95
N PHE A 61 21.62 18.12 14.27
CA PHE A 61 20.63 17.91 15.31
C PHE A 61 19.43 18.81 15.10
N TRP A 62 19.62 20.14 15.08
CA TRP A 62 18.50 21.06 14.91
C TRP A 62 17.77 20.85 13.60
N LYS A 63 18.47 20.50 12.51
CA LYS A 63 17.81 20.18 11.24
C LYS A 63 16.92 18.94 11.34
N VAL A 64 17.40 17.87 11.97
CA VAL A 64 16.63 16.63 12.16
C VAL A 64 15.47 16.86 13.12
N PHE A 65 15.75 17.44 14.28
CA PHE A 65 14.77 17.65 15.35
C PHE A 65 13.61 18.55 14.91
N ARG A 66 13.89 19.66 14.20
CA ARG A 66 12.83 20.51 13.64
C ARG A 66 11.96 19.78 12.64
N SER A 67 12.56 18.90 11.82
CA SER A 67 11.83 18.10 10.86
C SER A 67 10.92 17.07 11.55
N GLN A 68 11.38 16.42 12.62
CA GLN A 68 10.56 15.48 13.38
C GLN A 68 9.39 16.19 14.06
N ILE A 69 9.67 17.28 14.78
CA ILE A 69 8.61 18.10 15.41
C ILE A 69 7.58 18.56 14.38
N SER A 70 7.99 18.95 13.18
CA SER A 70 7.04 19.39 12.15
C SER A 70 6.04 18.32 11.73
N VAL A 71 6.44 17.04 11.77
CA VAL A 71 5.60 15.92 11.36
C VAL A 71 4.60 15.57 12.46
N ILE A 72 5.00 15.66 13.72
CA ILE A 72 4.16 15.26 14.86
C ILE A 72 3.32 16.42 15.42
N THR A 73 3.73 17.67 15.17
CA THR A 73 3.05 18.86 15.68
C THR A 73 2.48 19.69 14.52
N PRO A 74 1.15 19.75 14.34
CA PRO A 74 0.53 20.65 13.37
C PRO A 74 0.59 22.11 13.88
N SER A 75 1.70 22.80 13.60
CA SER A 75 1.86 24.22 13.95
C SER A 75 1.57 25.12 12.74
N PRO A 76 0.82 26.23 12.89
CA PRO A 76 0.51 27.15 11.79
C PRO A 76 1.76 27.78 11.15
N ASP A 77 2.86 27.88 11.92
CA ASP A 77 4.14 28.44 11.45
C ASP A 77 5.00 27.40 10.70
N ILE A 78 4.57 26.14 10.65
CA ILE A 78 5.30 25.03 10.04
C ILE A 78 4.48 24.51 8.86
N LEU A 79 4.89 24.89 7.65
CA LEU A 79 4.25 24.50 6.39
C LEU A 79 4.49 23.04 5.97
N THR A 80 5.24 22.26 6.75
CA THR A 80 5.65 20.91 6.38
C THR A 80 4.81 19.85 7.05
N HIS A 81 4.13 19.05 6.22
CA HIS A 81 3.47 17.78 6.51
C HIS A 81 2.61 17.75 7.78
N GLY A 82 1.38 18.28 7.67
CA GLY A 82 0.35 18.03 8.67
C GLY A 82 -0.06 16.55 8.71
N SER A 83 -0.73 16.16 9.80
CA SER A 83 -1.32 14.83 9.93
C SER A 83 -2.31 14.54 8.80
N ASN A 84 -2.23 13.35 8.20
CA ASN A 84 -3.23 12.86 7.25
C ASN A 84 -4.53 12.42 7.94
N SER A 85 -4.57 12.44 9.27
CA SER A 85 -5.79 12.13 10.03
C SER A 85 -6.82 13.22 9.84
N ILE A 86 -8.09 12.81 9.73
CA ILE A 86 -9.21 13.76 9.71
C ILE A 86 -9.18 14.55 11.03
N PRO A 87 -9.16 15.90 10.99
CA PRO A 87 -9.20 16.71 12.19
C PRO A 87 -10.37 16.35 13.09
N SER A 88 -10.14 16.25 14.40
CA SER A 88 -11.16 15.80 15.38
C SER A 88 -12.42 16.67 15.37
N HIS A 89 -12.31 17.96 15.09
CA HIS A 89 -13.46 18.87 14.94
C HIS A 89 -14.32 18.60 13.71
N LEU A 90 -13.83 17.81 12.75
CA LEU A 90 -14.58 17.31 11.60
C LEU A 90 -15.13 15.89 11.83
N CYS A 91 -14.70 15.21 12.89
CA CYS A 91 -15.21 13.90 13.27
C CYS A 91 -16.59 14.08 13.92
N THR A 92 -17.60 13.40 13.37
CA THR A 92 -18.93 13.32 13.98
C THR A 92 -18.98 12.11 14.91
N GLU A 93 -19.54 12.25 16.12
CA GLU A 93 -19.71 11.14 17.08
C GLU A 93 -20.70 10.07 16.62
N ASP A 94 -21.42 10.34 15.52
CA ASP A 94 -22.43 9.45 15.00
C ASP A 94 -21.80 8.30 14.20
N LEU A 95 -21.46 7.21 14.90
CA LEU A 95 -21.02 5.94 14.28
C LEU A 95 -22.05 5.38 13.29
N ALA A 96 -23.34 5.77 13.38
CA ALA A 96 -24.35 5.38 12.41
C ALA A 96 -24.16 6.08 11.05
N ALA A 97 -23.45 7.21 11.01
CA ALA A 97 -23.04 7.90 9.78
C ALA A 97 -21.86 7.23 9.09
N ILE A 98 -21.16 6.30 9.76
CA ILE A 98 -20.31 5.29 9.10
C ILE A 98 -21.24 4.26 8.45
N SER A 99 -22.08 4.73 7.53
CA SER A 99 -22.50 3.90 6.42
C SER A 99 -21.21 3.58 5.67
N GLY A 100 -20.53 2.52 6.11
CA GLY A 100 -19.52 1.90 5.29
C GLY A 100 -20.18 1.78 3.93
N LYS A 101 -19.58 2.39 2.90
CA LYS A 101 -19.92 2.06 1.52
C LYS A 101 -19.58 0.58 1.39
N ARG A 102 -20.48 -0.30 1.87
CA ARG A 102 -20.66 -1.64 1.34
C ARG A 102 -20.87 -1.33 -0.12
N ASN A 103 -19.84 -1.59 -0.92
CA ASN A 103 -19.90 -1.44 -2.36
C ASN A 103 -21.28 -1.95 -2.76
N LYS A 104 -22.15 -1.02 -3.19
CA LYS A 104 -23.49 -1.32 -3.69
C LYS A 104 -23.29 -2.53 -4.58
N GLY A 105 -23.98 -3.62 -4.23
CA GLY A 105 -23.54 -5.00 -4.41
C GLY A 105 -22.65 -5.19 -5.62
N ARG A 106 -21.50 -5.87 -5.43
CA ARG A 106 -20.70 -6.44 -6.53
C ARG A 106 -21.69 -6.77 -7.64
N GLN A 107 -21.68 -6.00 -8.74
CA GLN A 107 -22.43 -6.38 -9.93
C GLN A 107 -22.17 -7.86 -10.09
N LYS A 108 -23.20 -8.70 -10.13
CA LYS A 108 -23.07 -10.16 -10.20
C LYS A 108 -21.93 -10.44 -11.16
N GLN A 109 -20.77 -10.79 -10.61
CA GLN A 109 -19.64 -11.03 -11.48
C GLN A 109 -20.03 -12.29 -12.22
N PRO A 110 -19.98 -12.28 -13.56
CA PRO A 110 -20.35 -13.46 -14.33
C PRO A 110 -19.55 -14.63 -13.78
N ASN A 111 -20.26 -15.69 -13.38
CA ASN A 111 -19.62 -16.83 -12.73
C ASN A 111 -18.74 -17.52 -13.78
N THR A 112 -17.44 -17.21 -13.75
CA THR A 112 -16.45 -17.67 -14.73
C THR A 112 -16.33 -19.18 -14.77
N GLU A 113 -16.53 -19.86 -13.64
CA GLU A 113 -16.54 -21.31 -13.55
C GLU A 113 -17.79 -21.91 -14.20
N ALA A 114 -18.97 -21.33 -13.94
CA ALA A 114 -20.21 -21.76 -14.60
C ALA A 114 -20.15 -21.56 -16.12
N ILE A 115 -19.62 -20.42 -16.57
CA ILE A 115 -19.41 -20.15 -17.98
C ILE A 115 -18.43 -21.17 -18.56
N TYR A 116 -17.27 -21.37 -17.94
CA TYR A 116 -16.28 -22.35 -18.40
C TYR A 116 -16.88 -23.76 -18.54
N ASN A 117 -17.60 -24.23 -17.53
CA ASN A 117 -18.23 -25.57 -17.54
C ASN A 117 -19.28 -25.71 -18.64
N SER A 118 -19.97 -24.63 -19.02
CA SER A 118 -20.92 -24.64 -20.13
C SER A 118 -20.27 -24.66 -21.51
N ILE A 119 -19.00 -24.26 -21.64
CA ILE A 119 -18.33 -24.12 -22.95
C ILE A 119 -17.18 -25.11 -23.14
N CYS A 120 -16.69 -25.75 -22.07
CA CYS A 120 -15.48 -26.55 -22.11
C CYS A 120 -15.56 -27.67 -23.14
N HIS A 121 -16.71 -28.33 -23.28
CA HIS A 121 -16.96 -29.40 -24.25
C HIS A 121 -16.89 -28.95 -25.73
N LEU A 122 -16.92 -27.64 -26.00
CA LEU A 122 -16.80 -27.05 -27.34
C LEU A 122 -15.35 -26.64 -27.68
N LEU A 123 -14.46 -26.69 -26.68
CA LEU A 123 -13.04 -26.39 -26.79
C LEU A 123 -12.24 -27.69 -26.98
N THR A 124 -11.08 -27.61 -27.61
CA THR A 124 -10.12 -28.73 -27.64
C THR A 124 -9.51 -28.97 -26.26
N GLU A 125 -9.02 -30.17 -25.97
CA GLU A 125 -8.41 -30.52 -24.67
C GLU A 125 -7.32 -29.53 -24.25
N LYS A 126 -6.46 -29.10 -25.18
CA LYS A 126 -5.41 -28.10 -24.90
C LYS A 126 -5.95 -26.71 -24.61
N GLU A 127 -7.01 -26.29 -25.32
CA GLU A 127 -7.70 -25.02 -25.05
C GLU A 127 -8.39 -25.05 -23.69
N GLN A 128 -9.05 -26.16 -23.34
CA GLN A 128 -9.66 -26.38 -22.03
C GLN A 128 -8.62 -26.24 -20.90
N GLN A 129 -7.52 -26.99 -20.99
CA GLN A 129 -6.50 -27.01 -19.95
C GLN A 129 -5.85 -25.63 -19.74
N VAL A 130 -5.47 -24.95 -20.83
CA VAL A 130 -4.85 -23.62 -20.74
C VAL A 130 -5.84 -22.57 -20.22
N LEU A 131 -7.09 -22.62 -20.68
CA LEU A 131 -8.13 -21.68 -20.25
C LEU A 131 -8.51 -21.89 -18.77
N TYR A 132 -8.60 -23.14 -18.32
CA TYR A 132 -8.86 -23.50 -16.92
C TYR A 132 -7.84 -22.89 -15.95
N LEU A 133 -6.55 -23.04 -16.28
CA LEU A 133 -5.44 -22.49 -15.49
C LEU A 133 -5.40 -20.95 -15.56
N SER A 134 -5.66 -20.37 -16.74
CA SER A 134 -5.65 -18.92 -16.93
C SER A 134 -6.85 -18.21 -16.28
N LEU A 135 -7.99 -18.89 -16.14
CA LEU A 135 -9.17 -18.36 -15.45
C LEU A 135 -9.08 -18.56 -13.93
N GLY A 136 -8.14 -19.37 -13.46
CA GLY A 136 -7.95 -19.65 -12.04
C GLY A 136 -9.08 -20.46 -11.42
N ILE A 137 -9.68 -21.37 -12.21
CA ILE A 137 -10.75 -22.27 -11.75
C ILE A 137 -10.16 -23.39 -10.88
N GLY A 138 -8.86 -23.68 -11.02
CA GLY A 138 -8.15 -24.63 -10.17
C GLY A 138 -7.86 -24.11 -8.76
N MET A 139 -7.45 -25.03 -7.88
CA MET A 139 -7.14 -24.76 -6.46
C MET A 139 -6.03 -23.72 -6.24
N GLU A 140 -5.17 -23.49 -7.23
CA GLU A 140 -4.00 -22.61 -7.14
C GLU A 140 -4.32 -21.16 -7.54
N GLY A 141 -5.56 -20.87 -7.93
CA GLY A 141 -5.95 -19.57 -8.45
C GLY A 141 -5.40 -19.32 -9.86
N ARG A 142 -5.41 -18.06 -10.28
CA ARG A 142 -5.04 -17.65 -11.63
C ARG A 142 -3.53 -17.73 -11.84
N LEU A 143 -3.12 -18.56 -12.78
CA LEU A 143 -1.72 -18.68 -13.21
C LEU A 143 -1.40 -17.69 -14.34
N SER A 144 -0.18 -17.20 -14.35
CA SER A 144 0.41 -16.42 -15.43
C SER A 144 0.77 -17.30 -16.63
N ASN A 145 0.94 -16.69 -17.81
CA ASN A 145 1.35 -17.44 -19.01
C ASN A 145 2.70 -18.14 -18.84
N TYR A 146 3.60 -17.62 -17.99
CA TYR A 146 4.89 -18.25 -17.69
C TYR A 146 4.70 -19.52 -16.86
N GLU A 147 3.92 -19.45 -15.77
CA GLU A 147 3.65 -20.60 -14.90
C GLU A 147 2.86 -21.69 -15.66
N ILE A 148 1.94 -21.31 -16.54
CA ILE A 148 1.22 -22.25 -17.41
C ILE A 148 2.20 -22.91 -18.40
N ALA A 149 3.10 -22.14 -19.01
CA ALA A 149 4.08 -22.65 -19.97
C ALA A 149 5.04 -23.65 -19.32
N GLU A 150 5.54 -23.31 -18.12
CA GLU A 150 6.39 -24.18 -17.30
C GLU A 150 5.67 -25.49 -16.94
N ARG A 151 4.44 -25.40 -16.43
CA ARG A 151 3.63 -26.57 -16.07
C ARG A 151 3.32 -27.49 -17.24
N LEU A 152 3.08 -26.93 -18.42
CA LEU A 152 2.73 -27.70 -19.62
C LEU A 152 3.95 -28.10 -20.46
N GLY A 153 5.17 -27.74 -20.02
CA GLY A 153 6.40 -28.05 -20.75
C GLY A 153 6.45 -27.42 -22.14
N CYS A 154 5.94 -26.20 -22.30
CA CYS A 154 5.87 -25.52 -23.59
C CYS A 154 6.36 -24.07 -23.50
N VAL A 155 6.45 -23.39 -24.65
CA VAL A 155 6.90 -21.99 -24.71
C VAL A 155 5.74 -21.04 -24.44
N VAL A 156 6.01 -19.90 -23.80
CA VAL A 156 5.01 -18.86 -23.46
C VAL A 156 4.21 -18.37 -24.68
N SER A 157 4.84 -18.33 -25.86
CA SER A 157 4.15 -17.99 -27.12
C SER A 157 3.03 -18.99 -27.44
N ASN A 158 3.28 -20.29 -27.24
CA ASN A 158 2.28 -21.33 -27.46
C ASN A 158 1.07 -21.17 -26.53
N VAL A 159 1.29 -20.82 -25.25
CA VAL A 159 0.21 -20.52 -24.30
C VAL A 159 -0.63 -19.33 -24.77
N ARG A 160 0.03 -18.25 -25.21
CA ARG A 160 -0.65 -17.06 -25.75
C ARG A 160 -1.49 -17.40 -26.99
N ASP A 161 -0.96 -18.22 -27.90
CA ASP A 161 -1.63 -18.62 -29.12
C ASP A 161 -2.82 -19.55 -28.85
N ILE A 162 -2.72 -20.43 -27.86
CA ILE A 162 -3.83 -21.28 -27.41
C ILE A 162 -4.93 -20.41 -26.79
N LEU A 163 -4.59 -19.46 -25.91
CA LEU A 163 -5.57 -18.54 -25.32
C LEU A 163 -6.28 -17.70 -26.38
N ASN A 164 -5.53 -17.16 -27.35
CA ASN A 164 -6.11 -16.39 -28.45
C ASN A 164 -7.08 -17.25 -29.28
N ARG A 165 -6.72 -18.49 -29.61
CA ARG A 165 -7.60 -19.42 -30.34
C ARG A 165 -8.85 -19.76 -29.54
N ALA A 166 -8.70 -20.05 -28.24
CA ALA A 166 -9.84 -20.32 -27.35
C ALA A 166 -10.80 -19.11 -27.31
N MET A 167 -10.30 -17.89 -27.15
CA MET A 167 -11.11 -16.68 -27.10
C MET A 167 -11.81 -16.39 -28.44
N VAL A 168 -11.12 -16.57 -29.57
CA VAL A 168 -11.74 -16.44 -30.91
C VAL A 168 -12.86 -17.47 -31.08
N ARG A 169 -12.64 -18.73 -30.68
CA ARG A 169 -13.65 -19.77 -30.76
C ARG A 169 -14.88 -19.44 -29.90
N VAL A 170 -14.66 -19.00 -28.66
CA VAL A 170 -15.76 -18.56 -27.76
C VAL A 170 -16.53 -17.40 -28.39
N LYS A 171 -15.85 -16.41 -28.97
CA LYS A 171 -16.50 -15.29 -29.66
C LYS A 171 -17.36 -15.75 -30.84
N THR A 172 -16.89 -16.71 -31.63
CA THR A 172 -17.65 -17.29 -32.74
C THR A 172 -18.90 -18.01 -32.24
N LEU A 173 -18.79 -18.80 -31.16
CA LEU A 173 -19.90 -19.53 -30.55
C LEU A 173 -20.96 -18.61 -29.94
N VAL A 174 -20.55 -17.47 -29.38
CA VAL A 174 -21.49 -16.43 -28.92
C VAL A 174 -22.17 -15.77 -30.13
N SER A 175 -21.41 -15.46 -31.18
CA SER A 175 -21.93 -14.80 -32.38
C SER A 175 -22.90 -15.69 -33.17
N SER A 176 -22.74 -17.02 -33.11
CA SER A 176 -23.65 -17.98 -33.72
C SER A 176 -24.88 -18.32 -32.86
N GLY A 177 -25.00 -17.76 -31.65
CA GLY A 177 -26.09 -18.03 -30.72
C GLY A 177 -26.00 -19.40 -30.02
N ALA A 178 -24.89 -20.14 -30.19
CA ALA A 178 -24.68 -21.42 -29.51
C ALA A 178 -24.44 -21.25 -27.99
N ILE A 179 -23.94 -20.07 -27.59
CA ILE A 179 -23.80 -19.66 -26.20
C ILE A 179 -24.51 -18.32 -26.02
N ASP A 180 -25.37 -18.24 -25.00
CA ASP A 180 -25.99 -16.98 -24.59
C ASP A 180 -25.34 -16.47 -23.29
N PRO A 181 -24.50 -15.42 -23.35
CA PRO A 181 -23.84 -14.86 -22.18
C PRO A 181 -24.81 -14.31 -21.12
N GLN A 182 -26.05 -13.94 -21.51
CA GLN A 182 -27.04 -13.38 -20.58
C GLN A 182 -27.62 -14.45 -19.64
N ARG A 183 -27.49 -15.73 -19.96
CA ARG A 183 -27.90 -16.84 -19.08
C ARG A 183 -27.03 -17.00 -17.84
N PHE A 184 -25.84 -16.38 -17.83
CA PHE A 184 -24.84 -16.54 -16.78
C PHE A 184 -24.53 -15.23 -16.01
N ALA A 185 -25.42 -14.24 -16.12
CA ALA A 185 -25.33 -12.90 -15.55
C ALA A 185 -26.14 -12.68 -14.25
#